data_AF-B1IM22-F1
#
_entry.id   AF-B1IM22-F1
#
_cell.length_a   1.000
_cell.length_b   1.000
_cell.length_c   1.000
_cell.angle_alpha   90.00
_cell.angle_beta   90.00
_cell.angle_gamma   90.00
#
_symmetry.space_group_name_H-M   'P 1'
#
loop_
_entity.id
_entity.type
_entity.pdbx_description
1 polymer ?
#
loop_
_entity_poly.entity_id
_entity_poly.type
_entity_poly.pdbx_seq_one_letter_code
_entity_poly.pdbx_strand_id
1 'polypeptide(L)'
;MAYGRNEFGYYDEYQAVASSNQGSFNNPRQKMWMVQRRSEVGWRIELITNSFEEAKDKAKFLLDSGGLSMNINRVVVAEIVPIDNIITPSV
;
A
#
# COMPACT_ATOMS: atom_id res chain seq x y z
N MET A 1 26.73 -13.70 -7.45
CA MET A 1 25.77 -13.69 -8.58
C MET A 1 25.19 -12.29 -8.63
N ALA A 2 25.42 -11.55 -9.71
CA ALA A 2 24.94 -10.18 -9.85
C ALA A 2 23.45 -10.23 -10.23
N TYR A 3 22.58 -9.66 -9.41
CA TYR A 3 21.16 -9.49 -9.72
C TYR A 3 21.05 -8.51 -10.89
N GLY A 4 20.79 -9.04 -12.09
CA GLY A 4 20.63 -8.24 -13.30
C GLY A 4 19.39 -7.36 -13.16
N ARG A 5 19.51 -6.09 -13.52
CA ARG A 5 18.34 -5.24 -13.72
C ARG A 5 17.70 -5.62 -15.05
N ASN A 6 16.38 -5.72 -15.11
CA ASN A 6 15.67 -5.89 -16.38
C ASN A 6 15.81 -4.63 -17.25
N GLU A 7 15.33 -4.69 -18.49
CA GLU A 7 15.39 -3.58 -19.47
C GLU A 7 14.69 -2.28 -19.01
N PHE A 8 13.92 -2.36 -17.92
CA PHE A 8 13.25 -1.24 -17.27
C PHE A 8 13.90 -0.81 -15.94
N GLY A 9 15.06 -1.38 -15.60
CA GLY A 9 15.87 -0.99 -14.44
C GLY A 9 15.45 -1.60 -13.10
N TYR A 10 14.48 -2.53 -13.08
CA TYR A 10 14.01 -3.18 -11.84
C TYR A 10 14.81 -4.43 -11.52
N TYR A 11 14.97 -4.72 -10.22
CA TYR A 11 15.54 -5.97 -9.72
C TYR A 11 14.55 -7.13 -9.90
N ASP A 12 15.06 -8.33 -10.18
CA ASP A 12 14.29 -9.54 -10.55
C ASP A 12 13.13 -9.94 -9.60
N GLU A 13 13.06 -9.39 -8.38
CA GLU A 13 11.97 -9.66 -7.43
C GLU A 13 10.79 -8.67 -7.50
N TYR A 14 10.90 -7.58 -8.29
CA TYR A 14 9.82 -6.61 -8.47
C TYR A 14 9.37 -6.54 -9.92
N GLN A 15 8.31 -7.29 -10.25
CA GLN A 15 7.52 -7.02 -11.45
C GLN A 15 6.46 -5.98 -11.12
N ALA A 16 6.73 -4.72 -11.47
CA ALA A 16 5.63 -3.82 -11.79
C ALA A 16 4.84 -4.48 -12.93
N VAL A 17 3.51 -4.41 -12.88
CA VAL A 17 2.65 -4.72 -14.03
C VAL A 17 3.03 -3.73 -15.11
N ALA A 18 4.02 -4.05 -15.93
CA ALA A 18 4.61 -3.23 -16.98
C ALA A 18 4.38 -3.99 -18.29
N SER A 19 3.25 -3.73 -18.95
CA SER A 19 2.99 -4.26 -20.30
C SER A 19 3.37 -3.22 -21.34
N SER A 20 3.88 -3.64 -22.50
CA SER A 20 4.29 -2.74 -23.60
C SER A 20 3.16 -1.88 -24.22
N ASN A 21 1.90 -2.07 -23.80
CA ASN A 21 0.73 -1.29 -24.26
C ASN A 21 0.23 -0.22 -23.25
N GLN A 22 1.11 0.31 -22.41
CA GLN A 22 0.76 1.22 -21.32
C GLN A 22 0.63 2.68 -21.76
N GLY A 23 -0.60 3.13 -22.01
CA GLY A 23 -0.91 4.56 -22.15
C GLY A 23 -0.63 5.34 -20.86
N SER A 24 -0.67 6.69 -20.94
CA SER A 24 -0.37 7.65 -19.86
C SER A 24 -1.22 7.50 -18.58
N PHE A 25 -2.28 6.70 -18.62
CA PHE A 25 -3.10 6.33 -17.46
C PHE A 25 -2.65 5.03 -16.75
N ASN A 26 -1.65 4.31 -17.28
CA ASN A 26 -1.15 3.03 -16.77
C ASN A 26 0.33 3.09 -16.30
N ASN A 27 0.82 4.25 -15.87
CA ASN A 27 2.07 4.27 -15.10
C ASN A 27 1.85 3.43 -13.82
N PRO A 28 2.78 2.54 -13.42
CA PRO A 28 2.65 1.82 -12.16
C PRO A 28 2.55 2.85 -11.05
N ARG A 29 1.33 3.06 -10.52
CA ARG A 29 1.11 3.95 -9.40
C ARG A 29 1.90 3.38 -8.23
N GLN A 30 2.62 4.25 -7.54
CA GLN A 30 3.45 3.83 -6.42
C GLN A 30 2.59 3.08 -5.41
N LYS A 31 2.98 1.85 -5.08
CA LYS A 31 2.29 1.03 -4.08
C LYS A 31 2.23 1.80 -2.76
N MET A 32 1.05 1.88 -2.17
CA MET A 32 0.82 2.56 -0.90
C MET A 32 0.27 1.59 0.14
N TRP A 33 0.45 1.97 1.39
CA TRP A 33 0.05 1.24 2.57
C TRP A 33 -0.73 2.16 3.50
N MET A 34 -1.72 1.61 4.17
CA MET A 34 -2.54 2.29 5.16
C MET A 34 -2.47 1.53 6.47
N VAL A 35 -2.27 2.26 7.56
CA VAL A 35 -2.43 1.73 8.91
C VAL A 35 -3.70 2.32 9.50
N GLN A 36 -4.61 1.46 9.93
CA GLN A 36 -5.85 1.86 10.59
C GLN A 36 -5.92 1.30 12.00
N ARG A 37 -6.52 2.07 12.91
CA ARG A 37 -6.79 1.65 14.27
C ARG A 37 -8.28 1.76 14.60
N ARG A 38 -8.81 0.75 15.28
CA ARG A 38 -10.16 0.73 15.83
C ARG A 38 -10.21 1.59 17.10
N SER A 39 -10.93 2.70 17.02
CA SER A 39 -11.32 3.53 18.16
C SER A 39 -12.76 3.19 18.59
N GLU A 40 -13.24 3.81 19.68
CA GLU A 40 -14.63 3.67 20.14
C GLU A 40 -15.65 4.14 19.09
N VAL A 41 -15.26 5.08 18.23
CA VAL A 41 -16.12 5.63 17.16
C VAL A 41 -15.91 4.95 15.79
N GLY A 42 -15.15 3.85 15.74
CA GLY A 42 -14.85 3.11 14.51
C GLY A 42 -13.38 3.17 14.08
N TRP A 43 -13.13 2.79 12.83
CA TRP A 43 -11.79 2.73 12.24
C TRP A 43 -11.28 4.11 11.84
N ARG A 44 -10.07 4.45 12.26
CA ARG A 44 -9.38 5.70 11.93
C ARG A 44 -8.08 5.42 11.20
N ILE A 45 -7.74 6.27 10.24
CA ILE A 45 -6.46 6.21 9.54
C ILE A 45 -5.39 6.84 10.42
N GLU A 46 -4.32 6.09 10.69
CA GLU A 46 -3.20 6.52 11.51
C GLU A 46 -1.96 6.87 10.66
N LEU A 47 -1.84 6.26 9.48
CA LEU A 47 -0.77 6.52 8.52
C LEU A 47 -1.20 6.09 7.10
N ILE A 48 -0.79 6.88 6.11
CA ILE A 48 -0.73 6.48 4.71
C ILE A 48 0.70 6.74 4.24
N THR A 49 1.34 5.73 3.64
CA THR A 49 2.75 5.82 3.22
C THR A 49 3.00 4.96 1.98
N ASN A 50 4.07 5.25 1.25
CA ASN A 50 4.59 4.40 0.18
C ASN A 50 5.66 3.40 0.68
N SER A 51 5.99 3.42 1.97
CA SER A 51 6.98 2.53 2.60
C SER A 51 6.29 1.47 3.45
N PHE A 52 6.50 0.20 3.09
CA PHE A 52 5.96 -0.91 3.89
C PHE A 52 6.57 -0.96 5.30
N GLU A 53 7.88 -0.69 5.41
CA GLU A 53 8.55 -0.71 6.71
C GLU A 53 8.01 0.40 7.64
N GLU A 54 7.70 1.58 7.11
CA GLU A 54 7.08 2.65 7.91
C GLU A 54 5.67 2.27 8.38
N ALA A 55 4.88 1.62 7.51
CA ALA A 55 3.57 1.10 7.89
C ALA A 55 3.67 0.02 8.99
N LYS A 56 4.65 -0.88 8.89
CA LYS A 56 4.93 -1.93 9.87
C LYS A 56 5.39 -1.35 11.20
N ASP A 57 6.30 -0.37 11.19
CA ASP A 57 6.79 0.29 12.39
C ASP A 57 5.67 1.04 13.11
N LYS A 58 4.80 1.74 12.36
CA LYS A 58 3.62 2.39 12.93
C LYS A 58 2.65 1.39 13.53
N ALA A 59 2.37 0.28 12.83
CA ALA A 59 1.50 -0.77 13.35
C ALA A 59 2.07 -1.39 14.63
N LYS A 60 3.38 -1.67 14.66
CA LYS A 60 4.07 -2.17 15.86
C LYS A 60 4.00 -1.18 17.02
N PHE A 61 4.27 0.10 16.77
CA PHE A 61 4.10 1.15 17.78
C PHE A 61 2.69 1.15 18.38
N LEU A 62 1.66 1.00 17.53
CA LEU A 62 0.26 0.90 17.94
C LEU A 62 -0.14 -0.44 18.57
N LEU A 63 0.73 -1.44 18.58
CA LEU A 63 0.57 -2.72 19.31
C LEU A 63 1.37 -2.73 20.63
N ASP A 64 2.43 -1.93 20.73
CA ASP A 64 3.30 -1.83 21.90
C ASP A 64 2.85 -0.77 22.94
N SER A 65 2.17 0.31 22.53
CA SER A 65 1.71 1.43 23.39
C SER A 65 0.68 1.14 24.50
N GLY A 66 0.19 -0.11 24.66
CA GLY A 66 -0.79 -0.58 25.66
C GLY A 66 -2.22 0.02 25.67
N GLY A 67 -3.11 -0.64 26.43
CA GLY A 67 -4.43 -0.11 26.82
C GLY A 67 -5.64 -0.65 26.04
N LEU A 68 -6.81 -0.03 26.23
CA LEU A 68 -8.09 -0.45 25.63
C LEU A 68 -8.06 -0.49 24.09
N SER A 69 -7.08 0.16 23.45
CA SER A 69 -6.99 0.28 21.99
C SER A 69 -6.21 -0.85 21.31
N MET A 70 -5.67 -1.82 22.06
CA MET A 70 -4.46 -2.53 21.63
C MET A 70 -4.59 -4.05 21.64
N ASN A 71 -5.54 -4.52 20.84
CA ASN A 71 -5.63 -5.91 20.41
C ASN A 71 -5.17 -5.98 18.95
N ILE A 72 -4.53 -7.06 18.52
CA ILE A 72 -4.21 -7.30 17.10
C ILE A 72 -5.45 -7.14 16.20
N ASN A 73 -6.64 -7.43 16.73
CA ASN A 73 -7.94 -7.22 16.08
C ASN A 73 -8.34 -5.73 15.92
N ARG A 74 -7.56 -4.79 16.45
CA ARG A 74 -7.81 -3.34 16.43
C ARG A 74 -6.80 -2.57 15.60
N VAL A 75 -5.81 -3.22 15.00
CA VAL A 75 -4.84 -2.61 14.09
C VAL A 75 -4.89 -3.35 12.76
N VAL A 76 -5.05 -2.62 11.66
CA VAL A 76 -5.07 -3.19 10.31
C VAL A 76 -4.01 -2.49 9.48
N VAL A 77 -3.18 -3.28 8.80
CA VAL A 77 -2.31 -2.80 7.74
C VAL A 77 -2.92 -3.28 6.43
N ALA A 78 -3.25 -2.34 5.55
CA ALA A 78 -3.86 -2.61 4.26
C ALA A 78 -3.01 -2.04 3.13
N GLU A 79 -2.89 -2.80 2.05
CA GLU A 79 -2.36 -2.28 0.79
C GLU A 79 -3.44 -1.42 0.11
N ILE A 80 -3.07 -0.22 -0.31
CA ILE A 80 -3.92 0.61 -1.16
C ILE A 80 -3.56 0.30 -2.60
N VAL A 81 -4.48 -0.38 -3.29
CA VAL A 81 -4.40 -0.63 -4.73
C VAL A 81 -5.29 0.41 -5.44
N PRO A 82 -4.72 1.42 -6.11
CA PRO A 82 -5.51 2.34 -6.89
C PRO A 82 -6.10 1.62 -8.11
N ILE A 83 -7.40 1.81 -8.35
CA ILE A 83 -8.10 1.28 -9.52
C ILE A 83 -8.59 2.47 -10.34
N ASP A 84 -8.22 2.51 -11.62
CA ASP A 84 -8.71 3.50 -12.57
C ASP A 84 -9.98 2.99 -13.23
N ASN A 85 -11.12 3.48 -12.75
CA ASN A 85 -12.40 3.25 -13.41
C ASN A 85 -12.63 4.35 -14.44
N ILE A 86 -12.46 4.02 -15.72
CA ILE A 86 -12.83 4.92 -16.82
C ILE A 86 -14.34 4.78 -17.04
N ILE A 87 -15.11 5.77 -16.58
CA ILE A 87 -16.54 5.87 -16.89
C ILE A 87 -16.67 6.61 -18.22
N THR A 88 -16.86 5.88 -19.31
CA THR A 88 -17.24 6.49 -20.59
C THR A 88 -18.75 6.69 -20.61
N PRO A 89 -19.25 7.91 -20.85
CA PRO A 89 -20.68 8.11 -21.06
C PRO A 89 -21.13 7.31 -22.28
N SER A 90 -22.18 6.50 -22.12
CA SER A 90 -22.89 5.90 -23.24
C SER A 90 -23.64 7.03 -23.97
N VAL A 91 -23.24 7.29 -25.22
CA VAL A 91 -23.99 8.12 -26.17
C VAL A 91 -25.32 7.48 -26.51
#